data_AF-A0A1Y2I5R5-F1
#
_entry.id   AF-A0A1Y2I5R5-F1
#
_cell.length_a   1.000
_cell.length_b   1.000
_cell.length_c   1.000
_cell.angle_alpha   90.00
_cell.angle_beta   90.00
_cell.angle_gamma   90.00
#
_symmetry.space_group_name_H-M   'P 1'
#
loop_
_entity.id
_entity.type
_entity.pdbx_description
1 polymer ?
#
loop_
_entity_poly.entity_id
_entity_poly.type
_entity_poly.pdbx_seq_one_letter_code
_entity_poly.pdbx_strand_id
1 'polypeptide(L)'
;MGKPTRLTKSVDIFALGCLYYYVLTNGLHPFGDRYEREFNILKNAKNLEGLERFGEEGAEGVDLITRMLSPEAYDRPDTTSCLLHPYFWDAGKRLTFLQDASDRFEIMCRDPKDANLIALERGAQDVVGTDWHARLDKLFIENLGKFRKYDGRSVQDLLRALRNKKHHYQDLPDNVKRLLGSMPEGFLAYFTRRFPRLFLHVHGVISSSSLRSESMFRTYYELTE
;
A
#
# COMPACT_ATOMS: atom_id res chain seq x y z
N MET A 1 -35.64 -3.76 -26.33
CA MET A 1 -36.05 -3.26 -25.01
C MET A 1 -34.81 -3.17 -24.14
N GLY A 2 -34.40 -1.96 -23.74
CA GLY A 2 -33.26 -1.77 -22.85
C GLY A 2 -33.56 -2.38 -21.48
N LYS A 3 -32.65 -3.20 -20.96
CA LYS A 3 -32.73 -3.66 -19.56
C LYS A 3 -32.81 -2.41 -18.66
N PRO A 4 -33.75 -2.35 -17.71
CA PRO A 4 -33.79 -1.24 -16.76
C PRO A 4 -32.47 -1.24 -15.99
N THR A 5 -31.76 -0.11 -16.02
CA THR A 5 -30.55 0.13 -15.24
C THR A 5 -30.95 0.10 -13.78
N ARG A 6 -30.87 -1.07 -13.14
CA ARG A 6 -31.12 -1.18 -11.71
C ARG A 6 -30.07 -0.30 -11.04
N LEU A 7 -30.47 0.78 -10.38
CA LEU A 7 -29.58 1.51 -9.48
C LEU A 7 -29.03 0.47 -8.49
N THR A 8 -27.72 0.25 -8.57
CA THR A 8 -27.02 -0.66 -7.68
C THR A 8 -26.19 0.15 -6.72
N LYS A 9 -25.86 -0.43 -5.55
CA LYS A 9 -24.93 0.16 -4.58
C LYS A 9 -23.61 0.63 -5.20
N SER A 10 -23.20 0.05 -6.34
CA SER A 10 -22.00 0.46 -7.08
C SER A 10 -22.07 1.88 -7.67
N VAL A 11 -23.26 2.44 -7.88
CA VAL A 11 -23.45 3.84 -8.29
C VAL A 11 -23.04 4.76 -7.15
N ASP A 12 -23.44 4.41 -5.92
CA ASP A 12 -23.06 5.15 -4.72
C ASP A 12 -21.55 5.06 -4.47
N ILE A 13 -20.92 3.92 -4.75
CA ILE A 13 -19.45 3.77 -4.66
C ILE A 13 -18.73 4.72 -5.62
N PHE A 14 -19.22 4.86 -6.85
CA PHE A 14 -18.64 5.81 -7.80
C PHE A 14 -18.77 7.26 -7.30
N ALA A 15 -19.97 7.64 -6.84
CA ALA A 15 -20.21 8.96 -6.27
C ALA A 15 -19.33 9.22 -5.04
N LEU A 16 -19.17 8.21 -4.18
CA LEU A 16 -18.31 8.25 -2.99
C LEU A 16 -16.84 8.42 -3.37
N GLY A 17 -16.36 7.76 -4.43
CA GLY A 17 -14.99 7.94 -4.94
C GLY A 17 -14.72 9.37 -5.40
N CYS A 18 -15.69 9.99 -6.09
CA CYS A 18 -15.61 11.41 -6.46
C CYS A 18 -15.60 12.31 -5.22
N LEU A 19 -16.44 12.00 -4.22
CA LEU A 19 -16.51 12.75 -2.97
C LEU A 19 -15.21 12.64 -2.16
N TYR A 20 -14.60 11.46 -2.09
CA TYR A 20 -13.32 11.25 -1.42
C TYR A 20 -12.25 12.14 -2.04
N TYR A 21 -12.11 12.11 -3.37
CA TYR A 21 -11.17 12.98 -4.06
C TYR A 21 -11.45 14.46 -3.78
N TYR A 22 -12.72 14.87 -3.82
CA TYR A 22 -13.13 16.25 -3.54
C TYR A 22 -12.72 16.72 -2.15
N VAL A 23 -12.96 15.90 -1.12
CA VAL A 23 -12.59 16.22 0.26
C VAL A 23 -11.06 16.29 0.41
N LEU A 24 -10.34 15.31 -0.12
CA LEU A 24 -8.88 15.25 0.01
C LEU A 24 -8.15 16.37 -0.73
N THR A 25 -8.69 16.79 -1.87
CA THR A 25 -8.10 17.88 -2.67
C THR A 25 -8.65 19.25 -2.33
N ASN A 26 -9.54 19.34 -1.33
CA ASN A 26 -10.21 20.57 -0.92
C ASN A 26 -10.94 21.28 -2.08
N GLY A 27 -11.63 20.51 -2.94
CA GLY A 27 -12.57 21.05 -3.92
C GLY A 27 -12.43 20.55 -5.36
N LEU A 28 -11.38 19.81 -5.71
CA LEU A 28 -11.21 19.31 -7.08
C LEU A 28 -12.13 18.11 -7.34
N HIS A 29 -12.39 17.83 -8.61
CA HIS A 29 -13.16 16.65 -9.02
C HIS A 29 -12.31 15.77 -9.94
N PRO A 30 -12.35 14.42 -9.82
CA PRO A 30 -11.49 13.54 -10.63
C PRO A 30 -11.67 13.74 -12.14
N PHE A 31 -12.86 14.13 -12.55
CA PHE A 31 -13.24 14.30 -13.96
C PHE A 31 -13.29 15.78 -14.40
N GLY A 32 -12.62 16.67 -13.67
CA GLY A 32 -12.51 18.09 -14.05
C GLY A 32 -13.75 18.93 -13.74
N ASP A 33 -13.82 20.07 -14.42
CA ASP A 33 -14.81 21.11 -14.17
C ASP A 33 -16.22 20.68 -14.57
N ARG A 34 -17.23 21.39 -14.02
CA ARG A 34 -18.64 21.04 -14.16
C ARG A 34 -19.09 20.83 -15.61
N TYR A 35 -18.53 21.58 -16.57
CA TYR A 35 -18.93 21.54 -17.97
C TYR A 35 -18.39 20.32 -18.74
N GLU A 36 -17.19 19.84 -18.40
CA GLU A 36 -16.54 18.71 -19.08
C GLU A 36 -16.72 17.37 -18.36
N ARG A 37 -17.18 17.42 -17.10
CA ARG A 37 -17.26 16.27 -16.19
C ARG A 37 -17.96 15.06 -16.76
N GLU A 38 -19.15 15.23 -17.32
CA GLU A 38 -19.93 14.10 -17.85
C GLU A 38 -19.22 13.45 -19.06
N PHE A 39 -18.62 14.28 -19.92
CA PHE A 39 -17.83 13.79 -21.05
C PHE A 39 -16.59 13.01 -20.57
N ASN A 40 -15.89 13.53 -19.57
CA ASN A 40 -14.72 12.88 -18.96
C ASN A 40 -15.10 11.58 -18.25
N ILE A 41 -16.26 11.51 -17.58
CA ILE A 41 -16.79 10.27 -17.00
C ILE A 41 -17.01 9.22 -18.10
N LEU A 42 -17.68 9.60 -19.20
CA LEU A 42 -17.93 8.69 -20.33
C LEU A 42 -16.63 8.21 -21.00
N LYS A 43 -15.59 9.04 -21.04
CA LYS A 43 -14.28 8.70 -21.59
C LYS A 43 -13.34 8.00 -20.59
N ASN A 44 -13.76 7.84 -19.33
CA ASN A 44 -12.90 7.42 -18.23
C ASN A 44 -11.62 8.28 -18.11
N ALA A 45 -11.72 9.56 -18.46
CA ALA A 45 -10.63 10.53 -18.42
C ALA A 45 -10.58 11.19 -17.03
N LYS A 46 -10.11 10.42 -16.03
CA LYS A 46 -9.91 10.91 -14.66
C LYS A 46 -8.47 11.38 -14.44
N ASN A 47 -8.30 12.49 -13.72
CA ASN A 47 -7.03 13.00 -13.21
C ASN A 47 -7.05 12.95 -11.67
N LEU A 48 -6.09 12.23 -11.08
CA LEU A 48 -5.93 12.09 -9.63
C LEU A 48 -4.62 12.70 -9.10
N GLU A 49 -3.89 13.48 -9.91
CA GLU A 49 -2.61 14.12 -9.59
C GLU A 49 -2.72 15.04 -8.35
N GLY A 50 -3.93 15.54 -8.06
CA GLY A 50 -4.21 16.30 -6.84
C GLY A 50 -3.80 15.59 -5.56
N LEU A 51 -3.72 14.24 -5.57
CA LEU A 51 -3.34 13.42 -4.42
C LEU A 51 -1.82 13.19 -4.29
N GLU A 52 -1.02 13.46 -5.32
CA GLU A 52 0.43 13.20 -5.28
C GLU A 52 1.14 14.00 -4.17
N ARG A 53 0.58 15.16 -3.81
CA ARG A 53 1.08 16.03 -2.73
C ARG A 53 1.05 15.39 -1.33
N PHE A 54 0.30 14.30 -1.15
CA PHE A 54 0.14 13.62 0.15
C PHE A 54 1.08 12.43 0.33
N GLY A 55 2.04 12.22 -0.58
CA GLY A 55 3.05 11.16 -0.44
C GLY A 55 2.43 9.75 -0.42
N GLU A 56 2.74 8.97 0.63
CA GLU A 56 2.22 7.60 0.80
C GLU A 56 0.69 7.56 0.92
N GLU A 57 0.11 8.39 1.79
CA GLU A 57 -1.35 8.46 1.96
C GLU A 57 -2.04 8.83 0.64
N GLY A 58 -1.37 9.68 -0.15
CA GLY A 58 -1.78 10.01 -1.51
C GLY A 58 -1.81 8.80 -2.44
N ALA A 59 -0.76 7.98 -2.44
CA ALA A 59 -0.68 6.78 -3.28
C ALA A 59 -1.79 5.77 -2.95
N GLU A 60 -2.11 5.59 -1.68
CA GLU A 60 -3.19 4.69 -1.24
C GLU A 60 -4.57 5.27 -1.52
N GLY A 61 -4.72 6.59 -1.40
CA GLY A 61 -5.93 7.29 -1.81
C GLY A 61 -6.18 7.14 -3.31
N VAL A 62 -5.12 7.27 -4.13
CA VAL A 62 -5.18 7.04 -5.58
C VAL A 62 -5.62 5.60 -5.89
N ASP A 63 -5.05 4.60 -5.22
CA ASP A 63 -5.42 3.19 -5.43
C ASP A 63 -6.90 2.94 -5.10
N LEU A 64 -7.37 3.39 -3.92
CA LEU A 64 -8.76 3.24 -3.51
C LEU A 64 -9.72 3.95 -4.47
N ILE A 65 -9.49 5.23 -4.73
CA ILE A 65 -10.36 6.06 -5.57
C ILE A 65 -10.37 5.52 -7.01
N THR A 66 -9.25 5.06 -7.53
CA THR A 66 -9.19 4.47 -8.88
C THR A 66 -10.12 3.26 -9.00
N ARG A 67 -10.15 2.38 -7.99
CA ARG A 67 -11.04 1.20 -7.95
C ARG A 67 -12.51 1.61 -7.82
N MET A 68 -12.81 2.60 -6.97
CA MET A 68 -14.18 3.13 -6.80
C MET A 68 -14.71 3.79 -8.09
N LEU A 69 -13.81 4.42 -8.86
CA LEU A 69 -14.10 5.09 -10.13
C LEU A 69 -13.89 4.18 -11.36
N SER A 70 -14.02 2.86 -11.21
CA SER A 70 -14.03 1.97 -12.36
C SER A 70 -15.21 2.29 -13.29
N PRO A 71 -15.03 2.35 -14.61
CA PRO A 71 -16.14 2.51 -15.56
C PRO A 71 -17.16 1.39 -15.40
N GLU A 72 -16.64 0.17 -15.23
CA GLU A 72 -17.43 -1.03 -15.06
C GLU A 72 -17.93 -1.14 -13.61
N ALA A 73 -19.25 -1.14 -13.45
CA ALA A 73 -19.90 -1.17 -12.15
C ALA A 73 -19.55 -2.42 -11.30
N TYR A 74 -19.28 -3.55 -11.95
CA TYR A 74 -18.95 -4.81 -11.28
C TYR A 74 -17.51 -4.87 -10.76
N ASP A 75 -16.61 -4.04 -11.30
CA ASP A 75 -15.22 -3.94 -10.85
C ASP A 75 -15.06 -3.00 -9.65
N ARG A 76 -16.11 -2.26 -9.29
CA ARG A 76 -16.09 -1.36 -8.14
C ARG A 76 -16.18 -2.17 -6.84
N PRO A 77 -15.36 -1.84 -5.82
CA PRO A 77 -15.45 -2.49 -4.52
C PRO A 77 -16.80 -2.22 -3.85
N ASP A 78 -17.26 -3.13 -3.01
CA ASP A 78 -18.37 -2.84 -2.10
C ASP A 78 -17.90 -2.00 -0.90
N THR A 79 -18.86 -1.57 -0.07
CA THR A 79 -18.57 -0.72 1.09
C THR A 79 -17.64 -1.41 2.10
N THR A 80 -17.81 -2.72 2.27
CA THR A 80 -16.96 -3.54 3.15
C THR A 80 -15.52 -3.56 2.67
N SER A 81 -15.31 -3.81 1.38
CA SER A 81 -14.00 -3.80 0.74
C SER A 81 -13.35 -2.42 0.78
N CYS A 82 -14.14 -1.35 0.68
CA CYS A 82 -13.65 0.03 0.85
C CYS A 82 -13.14 0.27 2.28
N LEU A 83 -13.89 -0.17 3.31
CA LEU A 83 -13.50 0.00 4.72
C LEU A 83 -12.27 -0.83 5.11
N LEU A 84 -12.10 -1.99 4.49
CA LEU A 84 -10.93 -2.85 4.70
C LEU A 84 -9.68 -2.34 3.97
N HIS A 85 -9.83 -1.37 3.06
CA HIS A 85 -8.70 -0.84 2.30
C HIS A 85 -7.63 -0.22 3.23
N PRO A 86 -6.33 -0.42 2.96
CA PRO A 86 -5.27 0.08 3.83
C PRO A 86 -5.20 1.58 4.03
N TYR A 87 -5.84 2.34 3.14
CA TYR A 87 -6.04 3.78 3.30
C TYR A 87 -6.62 4.14 4.68
N PHE A 88 -7.47 3.29 5.26
CA PHE A 88 -8.07 3.50 6.57
C PHE A 88 -7.30 2.88 7.74
N TRP A 89 -6.16 2.24 7.50
CA TRP A 89 -5.39 1.61 8.56
C TRP A 89 -4.48 2.61 9.25
N ASP A 90 -4.46 2.58 10.59
CA ASP A 90 -3.47 3.32 11.36
C ASP A 90 -2.05 2.78 11.14
N ALA A 91 -1.05 3.58 11.56
CA ALA A 91 0.36 3.23 11.41
C ALA A 91 0.74 1.94 12.14
N GLY A 92 0.11 1.63 13.27
CA GLY A 92 0.34 0.40 14.03
C GLY A 92 -0.10 -0.84 13.25
N LYS A 93 -1.31 -0.81 12.69
CA LYS A 93 -1.88 -1.88 11.86
C LYS A 93 -1.04 -2.09 10.60
N ARG A 94 -0.64 -1.01 9.91
CA ARG A 94 0.26 -1.09 8.74
C ARG A 94 1.60 -1.72 9.07
N LEU A 95 2.23 -1.27 10.15
CA LEU A 95 3.55 -1.77 10.56
C LEU A 95 3.49 -3.23 11.05
N THR A 96 2.35 -3.66 11.58
CA THR A 96 2.12 -5.05 11.96
C THR A 96 1.91 -5.90 10.72
N PHE A 97 1.11 -5.44 9.76
CA PHE A 97 0.92 -6.10 8.47
C PHE A 97 2.24 -6.36 7.73
N LEU A 98 3.13 -5.36 7.63
CA LEU A 98 4.44 -5.53 6.98
C LEU A 98 5.34 -6.53 7.74
N GLN A 99 5.25 -6.57 9.07
CA GLN A 99 5.97 -7.55 9.87
C GLN A 99 5.45 -8.97 9.59
N ASP A 100 4.13 -9.17 9.67
CA ASP A 100 3.46 -10.45 9.43
C ASP A 100 3.78 -10.97 8.01
N ALA A 101 3.75 -10.08 7.02
CA ALA A 101 4.18 -10.37 5.65
C ALA A 101 5.64 -10.83 5.59
N SER A 102 6.55 -10.08 6.22
CA SER A 102 7.98 -10.43 6.27
C SER A 102 8.23 -11.78 6.94
N ASP A 103 7.56 -12.06 8.06
CA ASP A 103 7.67 -13.32 8.80
C ASP A 103 7.18 -14.49 7.93
N ARG A 104 6.04 -14.31 7.25
CA ARG A 104 5.46 -15.34 6.38
C ARG A 104 6.32 -15.64 5.15
N PHE A 105 6.92 -14.62 4.53
CA PHE A 105 7.80 -14.80 3.37
C PHE A 105 9.13 -15.47 3.74
N GLU A 106 9.64 -15.29 4.97
CA GLU A 106 10.93 -15.87 5.36
C GLU A 106 10.90 -17.40 5.41
N ILE A 107 9.75 -17.98 5.77
CA ILE A 107 9.54 -19.44 5.90
C ILE A 107 9.09 -20.13 4.61
N MET A 108 8.91 -19.39 3.51
CA MET A 108 8.48 -19.98 2.23
C MET A 108 9.59 -20.77 1.54
N CYS A 109 9.17 -21.75 0.73
CA CYS A 109 10.10 -22.58 -0.03
C CYS A 109 10.91 -21.75 -1.04
N ARG A 110 12.22 -21.99 -1.10
CA ARG A 110 13.16 -21.28 -2.00
C ARG A 110 13.62 -22.14 -3.17
N ASP A 111 13.44 -23.45 -3.06
CA ASP A 111 13.81 -24.41 -4.10
C ASP A 111 12.82 -25.59 -4.12
N PRO A 112 11.84 -25.60 -5.04
CA PRO A 112 11.51 -24.53 -5.98
C PRO A 112 10.97 -23.28 -5.26
N LYS A 113 11.18 -22.09 -5.84
CA LYS A 113 10.67 -20.83 -5.28
C LYS A 113 9.14 -20.81 -5.25
N ASP A 114 8.58 -20.46 -4.09
CA ASP A 114 7.15 -20.24 -3.91
C ASP A 114 6.62 -19.14 -4.85
N ALA A 115 5.42 -19.34 -5.40
CA ALA A 115 4.79 -18.40 -6.32
C ALA A 115 4.60 -17.00 -5.70
N ASN A 116 4.37 -16.92 -4.39
CA ASN A 116 4.21 -15.64 -3.69
C ASN A 116 5.54 -14.88 -3.57
N LEU A 117 6.67 -15.58 -3.43
CA LEU A 117 7.99 -14.95 -3.47
C LEU A 117 8.32 -14.44 -4.87
N ILE A 118 7.91 -15.16 -5.91
CA ILE A 118 8.06 -14.70 -7.30
C ILE A 118 7.20 -13.45 -7.54
N ALA A 119 5.95 -13.44 -7.05
CA ALA A 119 5.06 -12.29 -7.14
C ALA A 119 5.61 -11.08 -6.35
N LEU A 120 6.20 -11.32 -5.18
CA LEU A 120 6.84 -10.28 -4.37
C LEU A 120 7.99 -9.59 -5.09
N GLU A 121 8.81 -10.33 -5.83
CA GLU A 121 9.96 -9.77 -6.56
C GLU A 121 9.61 -9.27 -7.98
N ARG A 122 8.38 -9.55 -8.45
CA ARG A 122 7.91 -9.04 -9.74
C ARG A 122 7.73 -7.52 -9.66
N GLY A 123 8.49 -6.78 -10.47
CA GLY A 123 8.47 -5.32 -10.44
C GLY A 123 9.22 -4.73 -9.25
N ALA A 124 10.12 -5.48 -8.60
CA ALA A 124 10.90 -5.01 -7.45
C ALA A 124 11.57 -3.65 -7.70
N GLN A 125 12.11 -3.41 -8.89
CA GLN A 125 12.76 -2.15 -9.25
C GLN A 125 11.83 -0.93 -9.11
N ASP A 126 10.53 -1.07 -9.38
CA ASP A 126 9.54 0.00 -9.20
C ASP A 126 9.26 0.31 -7.73
N VAL A 127 9.51 -0.65 -6.84
CA VAL A 127 9.28 -0.55 -5.40
C VAL A 127 10.54 -0.04 -4.70
N VAL A 128 11.64 -0.77 -4.84
CA VAL A 128 12.88 -0.55 -4.09
C VAL A 128 13.88 0.35 -4.84
N GLY A 129 13.75 0.45 -6.18
CA GLY A 129 14.74 1.11 -7.03
C GLY A 129 15.84 0.14 -7.49
N THR A 130 16.96 0.69 -7.97
CA THR A 130 18.12 -0.11 -8.41
C THR A 130 18.94 -0.67 -7.24
N ASP A 131 18.93 0.04 -6.11
CA ASP A 131 19.56 -0.35 -4.85
C ASP A 131 18.90 0.43 -3.71
N TRP A 132 18.14 -0.25 -2.85
CA TRP A 132 17.50 0.43 -1.73
C TRP A 132 18.47 0.88 -0.66
N HIS A 133 19.70 0.35 -0.59
CA HIS A 133 20.69 0.83 0.36
C HIS A 133 21.02 2.32 0.12
N ALA A 134 21.06 2.74 -1.15
CA ALA A 134 21.35 4.11 -1.54
C ALA A 134 20.23 5.11 -1.18
N ARG A 135 19.03 4.62 -0.88
CA ARG A 135 17.86 5.44 -0.50
C ARG A 135 17.73 5.63 1.01
N LEU A 136 18.49 4.88 1.79
CA LEU A 136 18.49 4.96 3.25
C LEU A 136 19.74 5.70 3.74
N ASP A 137 19.63 6.24 4.95
CA ASP A 137 20.75 6.96 5.56
C ASP A 137 21.94 6.04 5.84
N LYS A 138 23.15 6.53 5.59
CA LYS A 138 24.40 5.78 5.79
C LYS A 138 24.52 5.20 7.20
N LEU A 139 24.17 5.98 8.21
CA LEU A 139 24.17 5.55 9.61
C LEU A 139 23.27 4.33 9.85
N PHE A 140 22.10 4.29 9.18
CA PHE A 140 21.18 3.16 9.26
C PHE A 140 21.74 1.92 8.54
N ILE A 141 22.34 2.10 7.36
CA ILE A 141 22.96 1.03 6.58
C ILE A 141 24.15 0.39 7.31
N GLU A 142 25.04 1.20 7.89
CA GLU A 142 26.16 0.73 8.71
C GLU A 142 25.68 -0.08 9.92
N ASN A 143 24.53 0.28 10.50
CA ASN A 143 23.92 -0.46 11.59
C ASN A 143 23.22 -1.76 11.13
N LEU A 144 22.79 -1.86 9.87
CA LEU A 144 22.25 -3.08 9.27
C LEU A 144 23.35 -4.10 8.93
N GLY A 145 24.41 -3.63 8.25
CA GLY A 145 25.47 -4.47 7.70
C GLY A 145 26.33 -5.21 8.73
N LYS A 146 26.26 -4.82 10.01
CA LYS A 146 26.97 -5.50 11.11
C LYS A 146 26.52 -6.94 11.35
N PHE A 147 25.25 -7.25 11.08
CA PHE A 147 24.65 -8.52 11.50
C PHE A 147 24.27 -9.44 10.34
N ARG A 148 23.94 -8.87 9.18
CA ARG A 148 23.51 -9.64 8.00
C ARG A 148 23.77 -8.87 6.71
N LYS A 149 24.06 -9.60 5.64
CA LYS A 149 24.08 -9.06 4.27
C LYS A 149 22.67 -9.07 3.70
N TYR A 150 22.30 -7.97 3.04
CA TYR A 150 21.02 -7.82 2.38
C TYR A 150 21.24 -7.56 0.89
N ASP A 151 20.35 -8.07 0.04
CA ASP A 151 20.30 -7.72 -1.37
C ASP A 151 19.51 -6.41 -1.56
N GLY A 152 20.21 -5.39 -2.07
CA GLY A 152 19.67 -4.06 -2.35
C GLY A 152 18.61 -4.02 -3.44
N ARG A 153 18.42 -5.11 -4.18
CA ARG A 153 17.43 -5.22 -5.26
C ARG A 153 16.17 -5.99 -4.84
N SER A 154 16.20 -6.68 -3.69
CA SER A 154 15.11 -7.53 -3.25
C SER A 154 14.12 -6.79 -2.35
N VAL A 155 12.83 -6.93 -2.66
CA VAL A 155 11.74 -6.44 -1.81
C VAL A 155 11.70 -7.25 -0.51
N GLN A 156 11.90 -8.57 -0.59
CA GLN A 156 11.94 -9.45 0.58
C GLN A 156 13.03 -9.03 1.58
N ASP A 157 14.21 -8.68 1.08
CA ASP A 157 15.33 -8.25 1.94
C ASP A 157 15.09 -6.90 2.59
N LEU A 158 14.42 -5.96 1.88
CA LEU A 158 13.97 -4.69 2.48
C LEU A 158 12.95 -4.94 3.61
N LEU A 159 11.97 -5.82 3.39
CA LEU A 159 11.00 -6.20 4.42
C LEU A 159 11.68 -6.83 5.63
N ARG A 160 12.65 -7.72 5.39
CA ARG A 160 13.44 -8.34 6.45
C ARG A 160 14.23 -7.30 7.25
N ALA A 161 14.83 -6.32 6.58
CA ALA A 161 15.55 -5.23 7.24
C ALA A 161 14.61 -4.39 8.13
N LEU A 162 13.43 -4.03 7.61
CA LEU A 162 12.39 -3.32 8.36
C LEU A 162 11.96 -4.13 9.59
N ARG A 163 11.61 -5.40 9.41
CA ARG A 163 11.19 -6.31 10.48
C ARG A 163 12.26 -6.48 11.56
N ASN A 164 13.51 -6.70 11.17
CA ASN A 164 14.63 -6.83 12.11
C ASN A 164 14.86 -5.54 12.92
N LYS A 165 14.76 -4.37 12.28
CA LYS A 165 14.97 -3.09 12.97
C LYS A 165 13.80 -2.69 13.86
N LYS A 166 12.57 -3.06 13.48
CA LYS A 166 11.40 -2.96 14.36
C LYS A 166 11.60 -3.81 15.62
N HIS A 167 11.95 -5.09 15.45
CA HIS A 167 12.12 -6.04 16.56
C HIS A 167 13.20 -5.57 17.56
N HIS A 168 14.31 -5.05 17.06
CA HIS A 168 15.42 -4.55 17.89
C HIS A 168 15.38 -3.04 18.13
N TYR A 169 14.22 -2.39 17.95
CA TYR A 169 14.13 -0.93 18.03
C TYR A 169 14.64 -0.38 19.37
N GLN A 170 14.33 -1.06 20.49
CA GLN A 170 14.77 -0.65 21.83
C GLN A 170 16.29 -0.77 22.02
N ASP A 171 16.96 -1.67 21.30
CA ASP A 171 18.41 -1.90 21.37
C ASP A 171 19.19 -0.92 20.46
N LEU A 172 18.50 -0.09 19.67
CA LEU A 172 19.15 0.84 18.76
C LEU A 172 19.81 2.01 19.51
N PRO A 173 20.97 2.48 19.04
CA PRO A 173 21.57 3.72 19.51
C PRO A 173 20.61 4.93 19.33
N ASP A 174 20.67 5.91 20.25
CA ASP A 174 19.73 7.05 20.26
C ASP A 174 19.81 7.93 19.02
N ASN A 175 20.96 8.04 18.37
CA ASN A 175 21.09 8.73 17.09
C ASN A 175 20.34 8.01 15.96
N VAL A 176 20.31 6.68 15.96
CA VAL A 176 19.54 5.87 15.00
C VAL A 176 18.04 5.94 15.31
N LYS A 177 17.65 5.88 16.60
CA LYS A 177 16.24 6.06 17.00
C LYS A 177 15.69 7.42 16.58
N ARG A 178 16.44 8.50 16.80
CA ARG A 178 16.05 9.85 16.36
C ARG A 178 15.89 9.95 14.85
N LEU A 179 16.72 9.25 14.08
CA LEU A 179 16.62 9.19 12.63
C LEU A 179 15.37 8.44 12.16
N LEU A 180 15.07 7.29 12.77
CA LEU A 180 13.91 6.48 12.44
C LEU A 180 12.60 7.12 12.92
N GLY A 181 12.63 7.90 13.99
CA GLY A 181 11.45 8.48 14.61
C GLY A 181 10.76 7.53 15.58
N SER A 182 9.80 8.05 16.35
CA SER A 182 9.04 7.28 17.32
C SER A 182 8.18 6.19 16.67
N MET A 183 7.93 5.14 17.42
CA MET A 183 7.06 4.05 17.01
C MET A 183 5.58 4.35 17.33
N PRO A 184 4.62 3.89 16.50
CA PRO A 184 4.81 3.29 15.16
C PRO A 184 4.98 4.31 14.03
N GLU A 185 4.47 5.53 14.16
CA GLU A 185 4.27 6.49 13.05
C GLU A 185 5.58 6.96 12.42
N GLY A 186 6.54 7.40 13.23
CA GLY A 186 7.83 7.89 12.75
C GLY A 186 8.61 6.80 12.02
N PHE A 187 8.70 5.63 12.65
CA PHE A 187 9.38 4.46 12.08
C PHE A 187 8.76 4.05 10.74
N LEU A 188 7.43 3.94 10.66
CA LEU A 188 6.76 3.61 9.41
C LEU A 188 7.04 4.68 8.34
N ALA A 189 6.83 5.96 8.68
CA ALA A 189 7.05 7.09 7.79
C ALA A 189 8.48 7.16 7.24
N TYR A 190 9.49 6.73 8.01
CA TYR A 190 10.88 6.68 7.54
C TYR A 190 11.02 5.78 6.31
N PHE A 191 10.40 4.60 6.31
CA PHE A 191 10.43 3.66 5.20
C PHE A 191 9.50 4.10 4.08
N THR A 192 8.26 4.44 4.39
CA THR A 192 7.23 4.64 3.35
C THR A 192 7.42 5.94 2.58
N ARG A 193 7.98 7.00 3.18
CA ARG A 193 8.42 8.19 2.42
C ARG A 193 9.51 7.86 1.41
N ARG A 194 10.40 6.92 1.76
CA ARG A 194 11.49 6.48 0.90
C ARG A 194 11.03 5.42 -0.10
N PHE A 195 10.01 4.63 0.20
CA PHE A 195 9.49 3.56 -0.64
C PHE A 195 7.96 3.64 -0.72
N PRO A 196 7.40 4.66 -1.41
CA PRO A 196 5.96 4.94 -1.38
C PRO A 196 5.10 3.82 -1.98
N ARG A 197 5.69 2.96 -2.82
CA ARG A 197 5.00 1.81 -3.42
C ARG A 197 5.10 0.52 -2.60
N LEU A 198 5.95 0.48 -1.57
CA LEU A 198 6.24 -0.74 -0.81
C LEU A 198 4.98 -1.32 -0.17
N PHE A 199 4.23 -0.46 0.52
CA PHE A 199 3.07 -0.91 1.29
C PHE A 199 2.00 -1.54 0.38
N LEU A 200 1.54 -0.79 -0.63
CA LEU A 200 0.53 -1.27 -1.58
C LEU A 200 0.99 -2.49 -2.38
N HIS A 201 2.28 -2.57 -2.73
CA HIS A 201 2.83 -3.73 -3.43
C HIS A 201 2.68 -5.00 -2.59
N VAL A 202 3.15 -4.97 -1.33
CA VAL A 202 3.08 -6.10 -0.41
C VAL A 202 1.64 -6.47 -0.09
N HIS A 203 0.78 -5.47 0.12
CA HIS A 203 -0.65 -5.66 0.30
C HIS A 203 -1.29 -6.35 -0.91
N GLY A 204 -0.96 -5.91 -2.13
CA GLY A 204 -1.44 -6.52 -3.38
C GLY A 204 -1.02 -7.98 -3.55
N VAL A 205 0.24 -8.31 -3.24
CA VAL A 205 0.74 -9.70 -3.30
C VAL A 205 -0.05 -10.61 -2.36
N ILE A 206 -0.25 -10.19 -1.12
CA ILE A 206 -1.01 -11.00 -0.15
C ILE A 206 -2.49 -11.09 -0.57
N SER A 207 -3.12 -9.97 -0.93
CA SER A 207 -4.53 -9.89 -1.34
C SER A 207 -4.88 -10.74 -2.56
N SER A 208 -3.95 -10.86 -3.52
CA SER A 208 -4.11 -11.66 -4.74
C SER A 208 -3.75 -13.15 -4.60
N SER A 209 -3.32 -13.57 -3.41
CA SER A 209 -2.89 -14.94 -3.13
C SER A 209 -3.83 -15.65 -2.14
N SER A 210 -3.61 -16.95 -1.93
CA SER A 210 -4.27 -17.70 -0.87
C SER A 210 -3.87 -17.24 0.55
N LEU A 211 -2.78 -16.47 0.69
CA LEU A 211 -2.30 -15.97 1.98
C LEU A 211 -3.34 -15.10 2.68
N ARG A 212 -4.17 -14.37 1.94
CA ARG A 212 -5.23 -13.51 2.52
C ARG A 212 -6.19 -14.26 3.45
N SER A 213 -6.35 -15.58 3.23
CA SER A 213 -7.24 -16.45 4.02
C SER A 213 -6.52 -17.18 5.17
N GLU A 214 -5.20 -17.06 5.27
CA GLU A 214 -4.48 -17.58 6.43
C GLU A 214 -4.86 -16.80 7.69
N SER A 215 -4.89 -17.49 8.84
CA SER A 215 -5.34 -16.92 10.12
C SER A 215 -4.64 -15.62 10.48
N MET A 216 -3.34 -15.51 10.19
CA MET A 216 -2.55 -14.31 10.47
C MET A 216 -2.94 -13.10 9.60
N PHE A 217 -3.41 -13.32 8.37
CA PHE A 217 -3.79 -12.22 7.48
C PHE A 217 -5.28 -11.91 7.47
N ARG A 218 -6.09 -12.86 7.95
CA ARG A 218 -7.56 -12.79 7.89
C ARG A 218 -8.12 -11.49 8.47
N THR A 219 -7.57 -11.01 9.58
CA THR A 219 -7.99 -9.76 10.26
C THR A 219 -7.74 -8.49 9.46
N TYR A 220 -6.93 -8.55 8.40
CA TYR A 220 -6.69 -7.43 7.49
C TYR A 220 -7.68 -7.42 6.32
N TYR A 221 -8.26 -8.56 5.97
CA TYR A 221 -9.12 -8.74 4.78
C TYR A 221 -10.56 -9.13 5.09
N GLU A 222 -10.92 -9.28 6.36
CA GLU A 222 -12.27 -9.56 6.82
C GLU A 222 -12.65 -8.58 7.94
N LEU A 223 -13.91 -8.12 7.93
CA LEU A 223 -14.47 -7.40 9.06
C LEU A 223 -14.77 -8.43 10.16
N THR A 224 -14.14 -8.26 11.32
CA THR A 224 -14.60 -8.91 12.55
C THR A 224 -15.95 -8.30 12.93
N GLU A 225 -17.00 -9.12 12.92
CA GLU A 225 -18.31 -8.80 13.52
C GLU A 225 -18.24 -8.74 15.05
#